data_AF-A0AAW5EM50-F1
#
_entry.id   AF-A0AAW5EM50-F1
#
_cell.length_a   1.000
_cell.length_b   1.000
_cell.length_c   1.000
_cell.angle_alpha   90.00
_cell.angle_beta   90.00
_cell.angle_gamma   90.00
#
_symmetry.space_group_name_H-M   'P 1'
#
loop_
_entity.id
_entity.type
_entity.pdbx_description
1 polymer ?
#
loop_
_entity_poly.entity_id
_entity_poly.type
_entity_poly.pdbx_seq_one_letter_code
_entity_poly.pdbx_strand_id
1 'polypeptide(L)'
;EKMNAFLAVNRASAHPPRLIHLSYKAKNAKKRIVFVGKGLTYDSGGLSLKPADYMLTMKADKSGAAAAMGIIKAIAELALE
;
A
#
# COMPACT_ATOMS: atom_id res chain seq x y z
N GLU A 1 -0.04 15.12 -10.31
CA GLU A 1 0.44 13.73 -10.52
C GLU A 1 -0.15 12.95 -11.71
N LYS A 2 -1.38 13.19 -12.19
CA LYS A 2 -1.96 12.47 -13.37
C LYS A 2 -1.82 10.92 -13.31
N MET A 3 -1.98 10.32 -12.13
CA MET A 3 -1.82 8.88 -11.89
C MET A 3 -3.02 8.06 -12.38
N ASN A 4 -3.33 8.16 -13.68
CA ASN A 4 -4.57 7.64 -14.26
C ASN A 4 -4.74 6.13 -14.09
N ALA A 5 -3.65 5.36 -14.08
CA ALA A 5 -3.72 3.92 -13.81
C ALA A 5 -4.21 3.61 -12.39
N PHE A 6 -3.71 4.33 -11.38
CA PHE A 6 -4.17 4.18 -9.99
C PHE A 6 -5.64 4.59 -9.85
N LEU A 7 -6.02 5.72 -10.47
CA LEU A 7 -7.40 6.21 -10.46
C LEU A 7 -8.36 5.26 -11.19
N ALA A 8 -7.93 4.64 -12.28
CA ALA A 8 -8.75 3.70 -13.04
C ALA A 8 -9.14 2.46 -12.21
N VAL A 9 -8.21 1.93 -11.39
CA VAL A 9 -8.49 0.80 -10.48
C VAL A 9 -9.52 1.19 -9.41
N ASN A 10 -9.44 2.41 -8.87
CA ASN A 10 -10.36 2.86 -7.82
C ASN A 10 -11.75 3.26 -8.34
N ARG A 11 -11.90 3.59 -9.62
CA ARG A 11 -13.14 4.17 -10.20
C ARG A 11 -14.43 3.41 -9.89
N ALA A 12 -14.38 2.09 -9.67
CA ALA A 12 -15.55 1.27 -9.35
C ALA A 12 -15.83 1.11 -7.85
N SER A 13 -15.03 1.71 -6.97
CA SER A 13 -15.16 1.63 -5.51
C SER A 13 -15.98 2.80 -4.96
N ALA A 14 -16.84 2.52 -3.98
CA ALA A 14 -17.47 3.57 -3.18
C ALA A 14 -16.49 4.27 -2.22
N HIS A 15 -15.33 3.64 -1.94
CA HIS A 15 -14.30 4.20 -1.09
C HIS A 15 -13.23 4.92 -1.93
N PRO A 16 -13.00 6.23 -1.72
CA PRO A 16 -12.01 7.00 -2.48
C PRO A 16 -10.58 6.51 -2.23
N PRO A 17 -9.65 6.67 -3.20
CA PRO A 17 -8.29 6.15 -3.07
C PRO A 17 -7.46 7.03 -2.13
N ARG A 18 -6.35 6.49 -1.61
CA ARG A 18 -5.36 7.24 -0.83
C ARG A 18 -3.96 6.90 -1.31
N LEU A 19 -3.13 7.92 -1.48
CA LEU A 19 -1.69 7.79 -1.61
C LEU A 19 -1.07 8.17 -0.26
N ILE A 20 -0.48 7.19 0.43
CA ILE A 20 0.14 7.40 1.75
C ILE A 20 1.64 7.52 1.55
N HIS A 21 2.21 8.62 2.03
CA HIS A 21 3.66 8.87 2.03
C HIS A 21 4.12 9.13 3.46
N LEU A 22 4.88 8.21 4.02
CA LEU A 22 5.51 8.34 5.33
C LEU A 22 7.01 8.54 5.13
N SER A 23 7.60 9.43 5.91
CA SER A 23 9.04 9.72 5.85
C SER A 23 9.66 9.66 7.23
N TYR A 24 10.72 8.88 7.36
CA TYR A 24 11.64 8.92 8.49
C TYR A 24 12.98 9.48 8.02
N LYS A 25 13.54 10.45 8.75
CA LYS A 25 14.81 11.10 8.40
C LYS A 25 15.77 11.00 9.58
N ALA A 26 16.71 10.06 9.48
CA ALA A 26 17.83 9.98 10.41
C ALA A 26 18.78 11.18 10.25
N LYS A 27 19.51 11.51 11.32
CA LYS A 27 20.46 12.63 11.33
C LYS A 27 21.64 12.41 10.37
N ASN A 28 22.17 11.19 10.34
CA ASN A 28 23.39 10.82 9.60
C ASN A 28 23.12 9.75 8.52
N ALA A 29 21.96 9.84 7.86
CA ALA A 29 21.53 8.85 6.89
C ALA A 29 22.53 8.66 5.75
N LYS A 30 23.12 7.46 5.64
CA LYS A 30 24.06 7.10 4.56
C LYS A 30 23.37 6.85 3.22
N LYS A 31 22.09 6.45 3.26
CA LYS A 31 21.27 6.12 2.08
C LYS A 31 19.84 6.59 2.26
N ARG A 32 19.17 6.88 1.14
CA ARG A 32 17.72 7.03 1.08
C ARG A 32 17.13 5.73 0.54
N ILE A 33 16.27 5.10 1.34
CA ILE A 33 15.58 3.86 0.98
C ILE A 33 14.09 4.18 0.86
N VAL A 34 13.45 3.65 -0.17
CA VAL A 34 12.01 3.82 -0.41
C VAL A 34 11.36 2.44 -0.44
N PHE A 35 10.34 2.26 0.39
CA PHE A 35 9.48 1.08 0.37
C PHE A 35 8.16 1.46 -0.31
N VAL A 36 7.81 0.74 -1.38
CA VAL A 36 6.54 0.92 -2.09
C VAL A 36 5.71 -0.34 -1.88
N GLY A 37 4.52 -0.19 -1.28
CA GLY A 37 3.62 -1.30 -0.99
C GLY A 37 2.28 -1.18 -1.70
N LYS A 38 1.80 -2.28 -2.30
CA LYS A 38 0.44 -2.39 -2.85
C LYS A 38 -0.58 -2.41 -1.70
N GLY A 39 -1.58 -1.52 -1.78
CA GLY A 39 -2.57 -1.28 -0.73
C GLY A 39 -4.02 -1.54 -1.13
N LEU A 40 -4.32 -2.62 -1.86
CA LEU A 40 -5.71 -2.98 -2.14
C LEU A 40 -6.39 -3.53 -0.89
N THR A 41 -7.26 -2.72 -0.29
CA THR A 41 -7.94 -3.09 0.97
C THR A 41 -8.85 -4.29 0.81
N TYR A 42 -9.35 -4.51 -0.42
CA TYR A 42 -10.01 -5.71 -0.91
C TYR A 42 -9.85 -5.78 -2.44
N ASP A 43 -9.80 -6.98 -3.02
CA ASP A 43 -9.72 -7.21 -4.47
C ASP A 43 -10.77 -8.23 -4.93
N SER A 44 -11.87 -7.75 -5.51
CA SER A 44 -12.88 -8.62 -6.13
C SER A 44 -12.49 -9.09 -7.53
N GLY A 45 -11.46 -8.50 -8.15
CA GLY A 45 -11.13 -8.62 -9.58
C GLY A 45 -11.77 -7.55 -10.48
N GLY A 46 -12.75 -6.79 -9.97
CA GLY A 46 -13.47 -5.79 -10.77
C GLY A 46 -14.49 -6.42 -11.73
N LEU A 47 -14.62 -5.87 -12.95
CA LEU A 47 -15.49 -6.45 -13.99
C LEU A 47 -15.06 -7.89 -14.33
N SER A 48 -13.75 -8.16 -14.30
CA SER A 48 -13.19 -9.50 -14.37
C SER A 48 -13.27 -10.16 -12.98
N LEU A 49 -14.51 -10.44 -12.56
CA LEU A 49 -14.82 -10.90 -11.21
C LEU A 49 -14.13 -12.22 -10.89
N LYS A 50 -13.47 -12.29 -9.73
CA LYS A 50 -12.88 -13.54 -9.24
C LYS A 50 -14.00 -14.53 -8.87
N PRO A 51 -13.80 -15.85 -9.05
CA PRO A 51 -14.65 -16.86 -8.43
C PRO A 51 -14.55 -16.78 -6.90
N ALA A 52 -15.60 -17.24 -6.20
CA ALA A 52 -15.74 -17.11 -4.74
C ALA A 52 -14.51 -17.64 -3.97
N ASP A 53 -14.02 -18.82 -4.33
CA ASP A 53 -12.88 -19.48 -3.67
C ASP A 53 -11.59 -18.65 -3.75
N TYR A 54 -11.42 -17.87 -4.82
CA TYR A 54 -10.26 -17.00 -5.03
C TYR A 54 -10.45 -15.60 -4.45
N MET A 55 -11.66 -15.24 -4.02
CA MET A 55 -11.99 -13.92 -3.48
C MET A 55 -11.92 -13.89 -1.95
N LEU A 56 -12.18 -15.01 -1.28
CA LEU A 56 -12.32 -15.11 0.18
C LEU A 56 -11.17 -14.44 0.97
N THR A 57 -9.93 -14.60 0.51
CA THR A 57 -8.74 -14.12 1.22
C THR A 57 -8.30 -12.72 0.79
N MET A 58 -8.95 -12.09 -0.19
CA MET A 58 -8.49 -10.85 -0.84
C MET A 58 -8.51 -9.61 0.06
N LYS A 59 -9.05 -9.72 1.29
CA LYS A 59 -8.74 -8.75 2.36
C LYS A 59 -7.24 -8.62 2.62
N ALA A 60 -6.43 -9.64 2.32
CA ALA A 60 -4.99 -9.63 2.52
C ALA A 60 -4.21 -8.96 1.37
N ASP A 61 -4.86 -8.51 0.29
CA ASP A 61 -4.17 -7.94 -0.88
C ASP A 61 -3.55 -6.53 -0.63
N LYS A 62 -3.72 -6.00 0.60
CA LYS A 62 -3.05 -4.82 1.15
C LYS A 62 -1.77 -5.13 1.93
N SER A 63 -1.37 -6.39 2.05
CA SER A 63 -0.27 -6.80 2.95
C SER A 63 1.05 -6.12 2.61
N GLY A 64 1.30 -5.80 1.33
CA GLY A 64 2.51 -5.06 0.91
C GLY A 64 2.55 -3.63 1.48
N ALA A 65 1.44 -2.89 1.42
CA ALA A 65 1.34 -1.57 2.03
C ALA A 65 1.41 -1.63 3.56
N ALA A 66 0.75 -2.62 4.18
CA ALA A 66 0.82 -2.84 5.62
C ALA A 66 2.26 -3.13 6.08
N ALA A 67 3.00 -3.96 5.34
CA ALA A 67 4.41 -4.24 5.60
C ALA A 67 5.28 -2.97 5.46
N ALA A 68 5.09 -2.19 4.39
CA ALA A 68 5.83 -0.94 4.20
C ALA A 68 5.60 0.06 5.34
N MET A 69 4.35 0.23 5.79
CA MET A 69 4.02 1.07 6.95
C MET A 69 4.64 0.52 8.24
N GLY A 70 4.54 -0.80 8.46
CA GLY A 70 5.14 -1.47 9.61
C GLY A 70 6.66 -1.31 9.68
N ILE A 71 7.35 -1.39 8.54
CA ILE A 71 8.79 -1.16 8.43
C ILE A 71 9.14 0.26 8.86
N ILE A 72 8.42 1.28 8.35
CA ILE A 72 8.68 2.68 8.73
C ILE A 72 8.41 2.91 10.23
N LYS A 73 7.33 2.32 10.77
CA LYS A 73 7.03 2.36 12.20
C LYS A 73 8.18 1.76 13.03
N ALA A 74 8.63 0.56 12.67
CA ALA A 74 9.72 -0.11 13.38
C ALA A 74 11.05 0.67 13.29
N ILE A 75 11.38 1.24 12.13
CA ILE A 75 12.57 2.10 11.95
C ILE A 75 12.52 3.30 12.91
N ALA A 76 11.35 3.94 13.02
CA ALA A 76 11.17 5.09 13.91
C ALA A 76 11.25 4.70 15.39
N GLU A 77 10.65 3.57 15.78
CA GLU A 77 10.68 3.06 17.17
C GLU A 77 12.07 2.58 17.59
N LEU A 78 12.85 2.03 16.67
CA LEU A 78 14.25 1.62 16.90
C LEU A 78 15.25 2.77 16.79
N ALA A 79 14.80 3.97 16.40
CA ALA A 79 15.65 5.16 16.21
C ALA A 79 16.90 4.90 15.35
N LEU A 80 16.74 4.17 14.23
CA LEU A 80 17.87 3.82 13.36
C LEU A 80 18.53 5.09 12.76
N GLU A 81 19.86 5.12 12.72
CA GLU A 81 20.66 6.26 12.24
C GLU A 81 21.30 6.06 10.85
#